data_AF-A0A382FYQ9-F1
#
_entry.id   AF-A0A382FYQ9-F1
#
_cell.length_a   1.000
_cell.length_b   1.000
_cell.length_c   1.000
_cell.angle_alpha   90.00
_cell.angle_beta   90.00
_cell.angle_gamma   90.00
#
_symmetry.space_group_name_H-M   'P 1'
#
loop_
_entity.id
_entity.type
_entity.pdbx_description
1 polymer ?
#
loop_
_entity_poly.entity_id
_entity_poly.type
_entity_poly.pdbx_seq_one_letter_code
_entity_poly.pdbx_strand_id
1 'polypeptide(L)'
;MASNQTDLLIQTVMNEATRLGDFLAGLDESAWSRDSACEGWVIGDVVAHLAGGAATWANSINHAVAGDSGPPEGQEFMAPGQRGSEGTAEAARSSHQQFGMQLMENFRTGYAG
;
A
#
# COMPACT_ATOMS: atom_id res chain seq x y z
N MET A 1 15.58 8.72 25.47
CA MET A 1 15.97 7.43 24.85
C MET A 1 14.91 6.87 23.89
N ALA A 2 13.60 7.02 24.15
CA ALA A 2 12.55 6.57 23.22
C ALA A 2 12.59 7.22 21.82
N SER A 3 12.91 8.52 21.72
CA SER A 3 13.03 9.23 20.43
C SER A 3 13.99 8.53 19.47
N ASN A 4 15.19 8.17 19.92
CA ASN A 4 16.22 7.59 19.06
C ASN A 4 15.84 6.21 18.48
N GLN A 5 14.98 5.46 19.20
CA GLN A 5 14.45 4.19 18.70
C GLN A 5 13.34 4.39 17.67
N THR A 6 12.44 5.35 17.90
CA THR A 6 11.41 5.72 16.92
C THR A 6 12.02 6.29 15.65
N ASP A 7 13.02 7.17 15.78
CA ASP A 7 13.74 7.77 14.65
C ASP A 7 14.44 6.69 13.81
N LEU A 8 15.07 5.70 14.45
CA LEU A 8 15.69 4.57 13.77
C LEU A 8 14.67 3.68 13.04
N LEU A 9 13.50 3.45 13.64
CA LEU A 9 12.42 2.68 13.01
C LEU A 9 11.89 3.40 11.77
N ILE A 10 11.63 4.71 11.87
CA ILE A 10 11.20 5.53 10.73
C ILE A 10 12.23 5.46 9.60
N GLN A 11 13.51 5.67 9.91
CA GLN A 11 14.59 5.58 8.90
C GLN A 11 14.66 4.20 8.25
N THR A 12 14.50 3.13 9.03
CA THR A 12 14.53 1.76 8.50
C THR A 12 13.37 1.53 7.53
N VAL A 13 12.15 1.90 7.91
CA VAL A 13 10.96 1.77 7.05
C VAL A 13 11.12 2.57 5.76
N MET A 14 11.60 3.82 5.85
CA MET A 14 11.82 4.68 4.68
C MET A 14 12.89 4.11 3.73
N ASN A 15 13.97 3.56 4.28
CA ASN A 15 15.03 2.94 3.49
C ASN A 15 14.55 1.66 2.78
N GLU A 16 13.81 0.80 3.46
CA GLU A 16 13.27 -0.42 2.86
C GLU A 16 12.19 -0.11 1.81
N ALA A 17 11.32 0.88 2.06
CA ALA A 17 10.35 1.34 1.08
C ALA A 17 11.04 1.89 -0.18
N THR A 18 12.12 2.67 -0.02
CA THR A 18 12.91 3.19 -1.16
C THR A 18 13.55 2.06 -1.95
N ARG A 19 14.23 1.11 -1.28
CA ARG A 19 14.85 -0.05 -1.92
C ARG A 19 13.84 -0.89 -2.69
N LEU A 20 12.66 -1.11 -2.11
CA LEU A 20 11.57 -1.81 -2.77
C LEU A 20 11.07 -1.03 -3.98
N GLY A 21 10.88 0.28 -3.86
CA GLY A 21 10.46 1.15 -4.96
C GLY A 21 11.44 1.18 -6.13
N ASP A 22 12.75 1.15 -5.85
CA ASP A 22 13.79 1.06 -6.88
C ASP A 22 13.81 -0.29 -7.59
N PHE A 23 13.66 -1.38 -6.83
CA PHE A 23 13.53 -2.73 -7.40
C PHE A 23 12.32 -2.83 -8.33
N LEU A 24 11.16 -2.36 -7.88
CA LEU A 24 9.91 -2.41 -8.64
C LEU A 24 9.94 -1.52 -9.89
N ALA A 25 10.65 -0.38 -9.84
CA ALA A 25 10.82 0.50 -11.00
C ALA A 25 11.70 -0.11 -12.11
N GLY A 26 12.49 -1.14 -11.79
CA GLY A 26 13.25 -1.91 -12.77
C GLY A 26 12.44 -2.98 -13.50
N LEU A 27 11.18 -3.20 -13.13
CA LEU A 27 10.31 -4.20 -13.75
C LEU A 27 9.58 -3.61 -14.95
N ASP A 28 9.61 -4.33 -16.07
CA ASP A 28 8.84 -4.00 -17.26
C ASP A 28 7.41 -4.58 -17.21
N GLU A 29 6.58 -4.21 -18.19
CA GLU A 29 5.19 -4.66 -18.30
C GLU A 29 5.05 -6.19 -18.37
N SER A 30 6.04 -6.86 -18.97
CA SER A 30 6.05 -8.32 -19.04
C SER A 30 6.26 -8.94 -17.66
N ALA A 31 7.12 -8.33 -16.85
CA ALA A 31 7.35 -8.75 -15.47
C ALA A 31 6.11 -8.53 -14.60
N TRP A 32 5.40 -7.42 -14.79
CA TRP A 32 4.18 -7.10 -14.04
C TRP A 32 3.04 -8.10 -14.28
N SER A 33 2.99 -8.68 -15.48
CA SER A 33 1.97 -9.66 -15.87
C SER A 33 2.28 -11.10 -15.46
N ARG A 34 3.44 -11.35 -14.82
CA ARG A 34 3.81 -12.70 -14.35
C ARG A 34 3.07 -13.06 -13.07
N ASP A 35 2.75 -14.34 -12.93
CA ASP A 35 2.22 -14.90 -11.71
C ASP A 35 3.13 -14.58 -10.51
N SER A 36 2.50 -14.16 -9.41
CA SER A 36 3.14 -13.96 -8.13
C SER A 36 3.06 -15.22 -7.26
N ALA A 37 3.65 -15.17 -6.07
CA ALA A 37 3.46 -16.22 -5.07
C ALA A 37 2.07 -16.19 -4.41
N CYS A 38 1.33 -15.09 -4.57
CA CYS A 38 -0.07 -14.99 -4.14
C CYS A 38 -0.96 -15.67 -5.18
N GLU A 39 -1.72 -16.66 -4.76
CA GLU A 39 -2.59 -17.42 -5.66
C GLU A 39 -3.57 -16.50 -6.41
N GLY A 40 -3.59 -16.60 -7.74
CA GLY A 40 -4.46 -15.81 -8.61
C GLY A 40 -4.06 -14.33 -8.76
N TRP A 41 -2.87 -13.95 -8.32
CA TRP A 41 -2.34 -12.59 -8.45
C TRP A 41 -1.13 -12.56 -9.36
N VAL A 42 -1.05 -11.54 -10.20
CA VAL A 42 0.18 -11.19 -10.90
C VAL A 42 1.01 -10.22 -10.07
N ILE A 43 2.27 -10.01 -10.45
CA ILE A 43 3.18 -9.08 -9.76
C ILE A 43 2.57 -7.68 -9.65
N GLY A 44 1.88 -7.20 -10.69
CA GLY A 44 1.19 -5.91 -10.66
C GLY A 44 0.10 -5.80 -9.58
N ASP A 45 -0.61 -6.88 -9.26
CA ASP A 45 -1.61 -6.89 -8.17
C ASP A 45 -0.92 -6.74 -6.81
N VAL A 46 0.25 -7.37 -6.64
CA VAL A 46 1.06 -7.24 -5.42
C VAL A 46 1.56 -5.80 -5.26
N VAL A 47 2.03 -5.18 -6.35
CA VAL A 47 2.45 -3.76 -6.34
C VAL A 47 1.29 -2.85 -5.98
N ALA A 48 0.11 -3.09 -6.57
CA ALA A 48 -1.11 -2.34 -6.26
C ALA A 48 -1.51 -2.45 -4.78
N HIS A 49 -1.42 -3.65 -4.21
CA HIS A 49 -1.70 -3.88 -2.79
C HIS A 49 -0.75 -3.12 -1.88
N LEU A 50 0.55 -3.12 -2.20
CA LEU A 50 1.56 -2.40 -1.42
C LEU A 50 1.36 -0.88 -1.50
N ALA A 51 1.09 -0.35 -2.70
CA ALA A 51 0.82 1.08 -2.90
C ALA A 51 -0.46 1.54 -2.18
N GLY A 52 -1.54 0.76 -2.31
CA GLY A 52 -2.81 1.05 -1.63
C GLY A 52 -2.70 0.99 -0.11
N GLY A 53 -1.95 0.02 0.42
CA GLY A 53 -1.69 -0.10 1.86
C GLY A 53 -0.96 1.12 2.42
N ALA A 54 0.10 1.59 1.74
CA ALA A 54 0.87 2.77 2.15
C ALA A 54 -0.02 4.02 2.23
N ALA A 55 -0.77 4.30 1.16
CA ALA A 55 -1.67 5.45 1.10
C ALA A 55 -2.78 5.38 2.15
N THR A 56 -3.35 4.19 2.37
CA THR A 56 -4.41 3.99 3.37
C THR A 56 -3.92 4.27 4.77
N TRP A 57 -2.76 3.73 5.17
CA TRP A 57 -2.20 3.97 6.51
C TRP A 57 -1.81 5.43 6.73
N ALA A 58 -1.16 6.07 5.75
CA ALA A 58 -0.81 7.48 5.83
C ALA A 58 -2.07 8.34 6.03
N ASN A 59 -3.13 8.06 5.26
CA ASN A 59 -4.40 8.77 5.40
C ASN A 59 -5.04 8.52 6.78
N SER A 60 -5.17 7.26 7.21
CA SER A 60 -5.78 6.93 8.51
C SER A 60 -5.05 7.57 9.70
N ILE A 61 -3.71 7.64 9.65
CA ILE A 61 -2.92 8.32 10.69
C ILE A 61 -3.22 9.82 10.70
N ASN A 62 -3.26 10.47 9.53
CA ASN A 62 -3.58 11.89 9.42
C ASN A 62 -4.98 12.24 9.94
N HIS A 63 -5.99 11.41 9.61
CA HIS A 63 -7.34 11.55 10.16
C HIS A 63 -7.35 11.38 11.68
N ALA A 64 -6.68 10.34 12.20
CA ALA A 64 -6.63 10.09 13.64
C ALA A 64 -5.96 11.24 14.42
N VAL A 65 -4.88 11.83 13.88
CA VAL A 65 -4.22 13.01 14.45
C VAL A 65 -5.15 14.22 14.45
N ALA A 66 -6.00 14.36 13.44
CA ALA A 66 -7.05 15.40 13.38
C ALA A 66 -8.26 15.10 14.28
N GLY A 67 -8.27 13.98 15.01
CA GLY A 67 -9.36 13.56 15.88
C GLY A 67 -10.51 12.84 15.16
N ASP A 68 -10.31 12.48 13.89
CA ASP A 68 -11.26 11.71 13.11
C ASP A 68 -10.88 10.22 13.10
N SER A 69 -11.78 9.39 13.61
CA SER A 69 -11.64 7.93 13.64
C SER A 69 -12.78 7.23 12.89
N GLY A 70 -13.55 8.00 12.13
CA GLY A 70 -14.58 7.47 11.26
C GLY A 70 -13.99 6.65 10.10
N PRO A 71 -14.82 5.84 9.43
CA PRO A 71 -14.42 5.23 8.17
C PRO A 71 -14.19 6.34 7.12
N PRO A 72 -13.31 6.12 6.14
CA PRO A 72 -13.19 7.01 4.99
C PRO A 72 -14.55 7.28 4.33
N GLU A 73 -14.68 8.43 3.67
CA GLU A 73 -15.92 8.81 2.98
C GLU A 73 -16.38 7.71 2.01
N GLY A 74 -17.66 7.32 2.09
CA GLY A 74 -18.23 6.24 1.28
C GLY A 74 -17.95 4.82 1.79
N GLN A 75 -17.28 4.67 2.93
CA GLN A 75 -17.09 3.37 3.59
C GLN A 75 -17.88 3.29 4.90
N GLU A 76 -18.24 2.08 5.29
CA GLU A 76 -18.84 1.77 6.60
C GLU A 76 -17.87 0.94 7.45
N PHE A 77 -18.07 0.97 8.76
CA PHE A 77 -17.36 0.05 9.64
C PHE A 77 -17.71 -1.41 9.29
N MET A 78 -16.70 -2.26 9.34
CA MET A 78 -16.90 -3.69 9.15
C MET A 78 -17.76 -4.28 10.28
N ALA A 79 -18.70 -5.15 9.91
CA ALA A 79 -19.48 -5.89 10.90
C ALA A 79 -18.57 -6.89 11.67
N PRO A 80 -18.89 -7.21 12.94
CA PRO A 80 -18.12 -8.19 13.71
C PRO A 80 -17.98 -9.52 12.97
N GLY A 81 -16.76 -10.04 12.89
CA GLY A 81 -16.46 -11.32 12.24
C GLY A 81 -16.20 -11.24 10.72
N GLN A 82 -16.41 -10.09 10.08
CA GLN A 82 -15.98 -9.89 8.70
C GLN A 82 -14.47 -9.66 8.61
N ARG A 83 -13.87 -10.11 7.51
CA ARG A 83 -12.45 -9.91 7.20
C ARG A 83 -12.27 -8.85 6.13
N GLY A 84 -11.47 -7.82 6.41
CA GLY A 84 -11.14 -6.78 5.43
C GLY A 84 -10.22 -7.27 4.29
N SER A 85 -9.66 -8.47 4.41
CA SER A 85 -8.69 -9.02 3.46
C SER A 85 -9.27 -9.27 2.07
N GLU A 86 -10.54 -9.67 1.97
CA GLU A 86 -11.19 -9.91 0.66
C GLU A 86 -11.39 -8.59 -0.10
N GLY A 87 -11.96 -7.58 0.56
CA GLY A 87 -12.11 -6.25 -0.04
C GLY A 87 -10.76 -5.62 -0.39
N THR A 88 -9.73 -5.87 0.43
CA THR A 88 -8.36 -5.41 0.14
C THR A 88 -7.78 -6.11 -1.10
N ALA A 89 -8.04 -7.40 -1.29
CA ALA A 89 -7.61 -8.16 -2.46
C ALA A 89 -8.31 -7.72 -3.75
N GLU A 90 -9.61 -7.42 -3.67
CA GLU A 90 -10.37 -6.86 -4.79
C GLU A 90 -9.90 -5.46 -5.16
N ALA A 91 -9.68 -4.59 -4.16
CA ALA A 91 -9.17 -3.23 -4.38
C ALA A 91 -7.78 -3.24 -5.03
N ALA A 92 -6.89 -4.16 -4.63
CA ALA A 92 -5.58 -4.31 -5.25
C ALA A 92 -5.68 -4.68 -6.74
N ARG A 93 -6.46 -5.71 -7.07
CA ARG A 93 -6.66 -6.15 -8.47
C ARG A 93 -7.34 -5.07 -9.31
N SER A 94 -8.37 -4.42 -8.78
CA SER A 94 -9.05 -3.31 -9.46
C SER A 94 -8.10 -2.14 -9.72
N SER A 95 -7.28 -1.78 -8.73
CA SER A 95 -6.30 -0.68 -8.87
C SER A 95 -5.24 -1.03 -9.91
N HIS A 96 -4.77 -2.27 -9.93
CA HIS A 96 -3.85 -2.74 -10.97
C HIS A 96 -4.47 -2.64 -12.38
N GLN A 97 -5.69 -3.13 -12.56
CA GLN A 97 -6.40 -3.04 -13.85
C GLN A 97 -6.61 -1.60 -14.31
N GLN A 98 -6.86 -0.67 -13.37
CA GLN A 98 -7.14 0.73 -13.69
C GLN A 98 -5.87 1.52 -14.00
N PHE A 99 -4.80 1.32 -13.23
CA PHE A 99 -3.63 2.20 -13.26
C PHE A 99 -2.37 1.56 -13.86
N GLY A 100 -2.30 0.23 -13.92
CA GLY A 100 -1.15 -0.50 -14.45
C GLY A 100 0.18 0.00 -13.85
N MET A 101 1.19 0.21 -14.69
CA MET A 101 2.51 0.70 -14.24
C MET A 101 2.50 2.10 -13.60
N GLN A 102 1.43 2.91 -13.76
CA GLN A 102 1.33 4.22 -13.08
C GLN A 102 1.25 4.08 -11.55
N LEU A 103 0.93 2.88 -11.04
CA LEU A 103 0.97 2.58 -9.60
C LEU A 103 2.35 2.82 -8.96
N MET A 104 3.42 2.82 -9.75
CA MET A 104 4.77 3.12 -9.23
C MET A 104 4.89 4.55 -8.68
N GLU A 105 4.18 5.50 -9.27
CA GLU A 105 4.15 6.87 -8.77
C GLU A 105 3.37 6.94 -7.44
N ASN A 106 2.26 6.22 -7.35
CA ASN A 106 1.45 6.10 -6.12
C ASN A 106 2.23 5.42 -4.99
N PHE A 107 2.98 4.36 -5.31
CA PHE A 107 3.83 3.68 -4.33
C PHE A 107 4.88 4.64 -3.76
N ARG A 108 5.59 5.38 -4.62
CA ARG A 108 6.64 6.31 -4.19
C ARG A 108 6.09 7.49 -3.39
N THR A 109 4.98 8.07 -3.83
CA THR A 109 4.36 9.21 -3.15
C THR A 109 3.72 8.83 -1.82
N GLY A 110 3.19 7.62 -1.67
CA GLY A 110 2.65 7.12 -0.39
C GLY A 110 3.69 7.00 0.74
N TYR A 111 4.97 6.92 0.40
CA TYR A 111 6.09 6.92 1.36
C TYR A 111 6.91 8.22 1.31
N ALA A 112 6.59 9.16 0.42
CA ALA A 112 7.22 10.47 0.40
C ALA A 112 6.59 11.34 1.50
N GLY A 113 7.22 11.32 2.68
CA GLY A 113 6.92 12.25 3.76
C GLY A 113 7.30 13.68 3.42
#